data_AF-A0AAV8YSX7-F1
#
_entry.id   AF-A0AAV8YSX7-F1
#
_cell.length_a   1.000
_cell.length_b   1.000
_cell.length_c   1.000
_cell.angle_alpha   90.00
_cell.angle_beta   90.00
_cell.angle_gamma   90.00
#
_symmetry.space_group_name_H-M   'P 1'
#
loop_
_entity.id
_entity.type
_entity.pdbx_description
1 polymer ?
#
loop_
_entity_poly.entity_id
_entity_poly.type
_entity_poly.pdbx_seq_one_letter_code
_entity_poly.pdbx_strand_id
1 'polypeptide(L)'
;FFSSLFEMAGVNNVLESVREDDFVEYFLFPPIETCDEKEQETILSSILSEVNKIVKKYTDNYLWHKDEFKLIPRTSIYNTLSHIDGKRETLAPHLYGVSHYGDNIEDEWFMVYLCDGNIHLIPLDALEEDSTIGVMESLSKIREQPLETLASADVQNSLKNKLKGYPEKSKDNLHRSAIYVPMGIAMILKEKPNLIAPAVQAFCNRDSVDMKACRAMKYFPPENRVMTSVTFTKCLYAMLMHSNYLPDRRTGWNLPPPNTSQYKAHSLGVKVACGFEILISHAKPSADIETDRSWHSYLKTLQDKGYFKGLLEHSIDYNNLLNKAKEYYINHRDSMQCSPAIGQEILELTKLLDCNVDDSKTRNIVCLKMMMIPG
;
A
#
# COMPACT_ATOMS: atom_id res chain seq x y z
N PHE A 1 -11.77 -10.32 17.09
CA PHE A 1 -10.80 -9.42 17.76
C PHE A 1 -10.57 -8.06 17.08
N PHE A 2 -11.16 -7.77 15.91
CA PHE A 2 -10.81 -6.55 15.15
C PHE A 2 -11.34 -5.22 15.69
N SER A 3 -12.35 -5.17 16.58
CA SER A 3 -13.00 -3.89 16.92
C SER A 3 -12.57 -3.26 18.26
N SER A 4 -12.25 -4.03 19.32
CA SER A 4 -11.93 -3.43 20.62
C SER A 4 -10.43 -3.24 20.87
N LEU A 5 -9.55 -4.02 20.23
CA LEU A 5 -8.11 -3.75 20.20
C LEU A 5 -7.79 -2.50 19.35
N PHE A 6 -8.70 -2.13 18.44
CA PHE A 6 -8.58 -1.00 17.51
C PHE A 6 -8.45 0.35 18.23
N GLU A 7 -9.01 0.45 19.44
CA GLU A 7 -8.94 1.66 20.27
C GLU A 7 -7.69 1.67 21.18
N MET A 8 -6.97 0.55 21.27
CA MET A 8 -5.90 0.32 22.27
C MET A 8 -4.47 0.50 21.73
N ALA A 9 -4.27 0.72 20.42
CA ALA A 9 -2.93 0.74 19.80
C ALA A 9 -2.40 2.12 19.36
N GLY A 10 -3.20 3.19 19.42
CA GLY A 10 -2.93 4.39 18.60
C GLY A 10 -2.36 5.65 19.26
N VAL A 11 -2.23 5.74 20.59
CA VAL A 11 -2.35 7.08 21.20
C VAL A 11 -1.05 7.85 21.46
N ASN A 12 0.16 7.26 21.53
CA ASN A 12 1.29 8.01 22.11
C ASN A 12 2.54 8.26 21.25
N ASN A 13 2.51 7.94 19.97
CA ASN A 13 3.48 8.50 19.03
C ASN A 13 2.72 9.29 17.97
N VAL A 14 2.49 10.59 18.20
CA VAL A 14 1.80 11.48 17.24
C VAL A 14 2.51 11.48 15.88
N LEU A 15 3.81 11.16 15.86
CA LEU A 15 4.62 10.93 14.66
C LEU A 15 4.17 9.67 13.87
N GLU A 16 3.69 8.62 14.55
CA GLU A 16 3.14 7.40 13.94
C GLU A 16 1.65 7.49 13.64
N SER A 17 0.90 8.31 14.40
CA SER A 17 -0.56 8.38 14.27
C SER A 17 -1.02 9.09 13.00
N VAL A 18 -0.14 9.64 12.16
CA VAL A 18 -0.46 10.26 10.86
C VAL A 18 -0.89 9.23 9.79
N ARG A 19 -1.42 8.07 10.19
CA ARG A 19 -1.97 7.06 9.30
C ARG A 19 -3.43 7.40 8.97
N GLU A 20 -3.83 7.23 7.71
CA GLU A 20 -5.22 7.30 7.25
C GLU A 20 -6.00 6.14 7.88
N ASP A 21 -7.31 6.24 8.13
CA ASP A 21 -8.10 5.19 8.83
C ASP A 21 -8.26 3.87 8.03
N ASP A 22 -7.73 3.80 6.80
CA ASP A 22 -7.91 2.69 5.85
C ASP A 22 -6.71 1.70 5.85
N PHE A 23 -6.36 1.15 7.02
CA PHE A 23 -5.31 0.12 7.14
C PHE A 23 -5.73 -1.11 7.93
N VAL A 24 -5.02 -2.20 7.65
CA VAL A 24 -5.02 -3.42 8.48
C VAL A 24 -3.66 -3.52 9.14
N GLU A 25 -3.67 -3.61 10.46
CA GLU A 25 -2.49 -3.91 11.27
C GLU A 25 -2.57 -5.36 11.73
N TYR A 26 -1.45 -6.07 11.66
CA TYR A 26 -1.39 -7.50 11.96
C TYR A 26 -0.17 -7.84 12.81
N PHE A 27 -0.43 -8.63 13.85
CA PHE A 27 0.56 -9.10 14.83
C PHE A 27 0.53 -10.63 14.83
N LEU A 28 1.66 -11.26 14.52
CA LEU A 28 1.82 -12.71 14.56
C LEU A 28 2.78 -13.04 15.70
N PHE A 29 2.25 -13.70 16.73
CA PHE A 29 2.99 -14.10 17.93
C PHE A 29 3.37 -15.58 17.85
N PRO A 30 4.51 -15.95 17.24
CA PRO A 30 5.02 -17.32 17.34
C PRO A 30 5.40 -17.63 18.79
N PRO A 31 5.34 -18.92 19.21
CA PRO A 31 5.86 -19.34 20.50
C PRO A 31 7.40 -19.25 20.47
N ILE A 32 7.95 -18.31 21.23
CA ILE A 32 9.40 -18.11 21.37
C ILE A 32 9.71 -18.09 22.87
N GLU A 33 10.48 -19.09 23.33
CA GLU A 33 10.79 -19.29 24.76
C GLU A 33 12.13 -18.66 25.18
N THR A 34 13.00 -18.36 24.22
CA THR A 34 14.32 -17.79 24.52
C THR A 34 14.21 -16.32 24.92
N CYS A 35 15.00 -15.95 25.94
CA CYS A 35 15.19 -14.56 26.36
C CYS A 35 16.37 -13.88 25.64
N ASP A 36 17.16 -14.63 24.85
CA ASP A 36 18.27 -14.07 24.08
C ASP A 36 17.76 -13.37 22.82
N GLU A 37 17.98 -12.06 22.72
CA GLU A 37 17.46 -11.23 21.63
C GLU A 37 17.99 -11.67 20.26
N LYS A 38 19.26 -12.06 20.19
CA LYS A 38 19.88 -12.48 18.93
C LYS A 38 19.28 -13.81 18.44
N GLU A 39 19.01 -14.71 19.37
CA GLU A 39 18.28 -15.94 19.09
C GLU A 39 16.83 -15.67 18.68
N GLN A 40 16.12 -14.76 19.36
CA GLN A 40 14.76 -14.32 18.98
C GLN A 40 14.73 -13.77 17.55
N GLU A 41 15.65 -12.87 17.20
CA GLU A 41 15.75 -12.29 15.85
C GLU A 41 16.02 -13.36 14.79
N THR A 42 16.87 -14.34 15.10
CA THR A 42 17.17 -15.46 14.21
C THR A 42 15.93 -16.33 13.98
N ILE A 43 15.20 -16.66 15.05
CA ILE A 43 13.95 -17.45 14.98
C ILE A 43 12.89 -16.68 14.18
N LEU A 44 12.66 -15.41 14.51
CA LEU A 44 11.69 -14.56 13.81
C LEU A 44 12.03 -14.42 12.32
N SER A 45 13.31 -14.28 11.98
CA SER A 45 13.76 -14.21 10.58
C SER A 45 13.50 -15.52 9.82
N SER A 46 13.70 -16.67 10.49
CA SER A 46 13.36 -17.97 9.91
C SER A 46 11.87 -18.10 9.66
N ILE A 47 11.04 -17.76 10.65
CA ILE A 47 9.58 -17.81 10.55
C ILE A 47 9.09 -16.84 9.47
N LEU A 48 9.62 -15.62 9.42
CA LEU A 48 9.30 -14.64 8.40
C LEU A 48 9.57 -15.18 6.98
N SER A 49 10.68 -15.90 6.79
CA SER A 49 10.99 -16.56 5.51
C SER A 49 9.94 -17.59 5.13
N GLU A 50 9.45 -18.39 6.09
CA GLU A 50 8.40 -19.38 5.86
C GLU A 50 7.05 -18.74 5.56
N VAL A 51 6.66 -17.73 6.34
CA VAL A 51 5.42 -16.97 6.14
C VAL A 51 5.44 -16.30 4.77
N ASN A 52 6.54 -15.63 4.39
CA ASN A 52 6.67 -15.01 3.08
C ASN A 52 6.56 -16.04 1.94
N LYS A 53 7.09 -17.25 2.11
CA LYS A 53 6.91 -18.33 1.12
C LYS A 53 5.45 -18.77 0.99
N ILE A 54 4.69 -18.78 2.08
CA ILE A 54 3.25 -19.13 2.06
C ILE A 54 2.46 -18.01 1.39
N VAL A 55 2.66 -16.76 1.85
CA VAL A 55 1.98 -15.57 1.31
C VAL A 55 2.23 -15.45 -0.19
N LYS A 56 3.48 -15.62 -0.63
CA LYS A 56 3.87 -15.51 -2.04
C LYS A 56 3.07 -16.42 -2.97
N LYS A 57 2.69 -17.62 -2.52
CA LYS A 57 1.85 -18.55 -3.30
C LYS A 57 0.50 -17.95 -3.70
N TYR A 58 -0.01 -17.05 -2.87
CA TYR A 58 -1.31 -16.41 -3.06
C TYR A 58 -1.18 -15.00 -3.66
N THR A 59 -0.06 -14.31 -3.44
CA THR A 59 0.12 -12.90 -3.84
C THR A 59 0.84 -12.70 -5.17
N ASP A 60 1.51 -13.70 -5.74
CA ASP A 60 2.29 -13.56 -6.99
C ASP A 60 1.50 -12.96 -8.17
N ASN A 61 0.19 -13.22 -8.24
CA ASN A 61 -0.70 -12.70 -9.28
C ASN A 61 -1.79 -11.76 -8.72
N TYR A 62 -1.65 -11.33 -7.47
CA TYR A 62 -2.60 -10.43 -6.84
C TYR A 62 -2.23 -8.98 -7.15
N LEU A 63 -3.21 -8.21 -7.63
CA LEU A 63 -3.06 -6.79 -7.90
C LEU A 63 -3.51 -5.99 -6.68
N TRP A 64 -2.56 -5.60 -5.83
CA TRP A 64 -2.81 -4.74 -4.67
C TRP A 64 -3.27 -3.35 -5.11
N HIS A 65 -4.22 -2.79 -4.37
CA HIS A 65 -4.71 -1.45 -4.61
C HIS A 65 -3.72 -0.39 -4.09
N LYS A 66 -3.15 -0.59 -2.91
CA LYS A 66 -2.22 0.37 -2.28
C LYS A 66 -0.98 -0.32 -1.72
N ASP A 67 -1.08 -0.95 -0.55
CA ASP A 67 0.05 -1.63 0.06
C ASP A 67 -0.07 -3.15 -0.03
N GLU A 68 1.06 -3.81 -0.32
CA GLU A 68 1.16 -5.27 -0.24
C GLU A 68 1.23 -5.73 1.22
N PHE A 69 0.91 -7.01 1.47
CA PHE A 69 1.12 -7.65 2.76
C PHE A 69 2.63 -7.81 3.05
N LYS A 70 3.12 -7.18 4.13
CA LYS A 70 4.54 -7.14 4.51
C LYS A 70 4.70 -7.29 6.02
N LEU A 71 5.57 -8.20 6.42
CA LEU A 71 5.90 -8.45 7.82
C LEU A 71 7.34 -8.06 8.13
N ILE A 72 7.56 -7.51 9.31
CA ILE A 72 8.87 -7.21 9.89
C ILE A 72 9.01 -7.86 11.27
N PRO A 73 10.20 -8.36 11.64
CA PRO A 73 10.43 -8.92 12.96
C PRO A 73 10.56 -7.80 14.00
N ARG A 74 10.04 -8.06 15.21
CA ARG A 74 10.04 -7.11 16.32
C ARG A 74 10.43 -7.83 17.62
N THR A 75 11.50 -7.37 18.28
CA THR A 75 12.03 -7.89 19.56
C THR A 75 11.58 -7.06 20.77
N SER A 76 11.60 -7.63 21.97
CA SER A 76 10.90 -7.13 23.17
C SER A 76 11.37 -5.77 23.73
N ILE A 77 12.50 -5.22 23.29
CA ILE A 77 13.09 -4.00 23.89
C ILE A 77 12.37 -2.70 23.45
N TYR A 78 11.68 -2.71 22.29
CA TYR A 78 11.06 -1.50 21.72
C TYR A 78 9.56 -1.61 21.45
N ASN A 79 8.92 -2.75 21.74
CA ASN A 79 7.50 -2.94 21.44
C ASN A 79 6.66 -2.76 22.70
N THR A 80 6.43 -1.50 23.06
CA THR A 80 5.49 -1.18 24.14
C THR A 80 4.15 -0.78 23.54
N LEU A 81 3.09 -1.49 23.91
CA LEU A 81 1.73 -1.06 23.65
C LEU A 81 1.30 -0.08 24.75
N SER A 82 0.68 1.04 24.38
CA SER A 82 0.10 1.98 25.35
C SER A 82 -1.41 1.84 25.38
N HIS A 83 -1.95 1.36 26.48
CA HIS A 83 -3.38 1.23 26.72
C HIS A 83 -4.07 2.60 26.87
N ILE A 84 -5.39 2.62 26.71
CA ILE A 84 -6.25 3.82 26.86
C ILE A 84 -6.17 4.40 28.27
N ASP A 85 -5.95 3.54 29.28
CA ASP A 85 -5.75 3.94 30.68
C ASP A 85 -4.32 4.48 30.97
N GLY A 86 -3.48 4.59 29.94
CA GLY A 86 -2.09 5.06 30.03
C GLY A 86 -1.09 4.00 30.50
N LYS A 87 -1.51 2.77 30.78
CA LYS A 87 -0.59 1.68 31.10
C LYS A 87 0.22 1.27 29.88
N ARG A 88 1.45 0.82 30.12
CA ARG A 88 2.36 0.30 29.10
C ARG A 88 2.50 -1.19 29.26
N GLU A 89 2.23 -1.95 28.21
CA GLU A 89 2.45 -3.39 28.15
C GLU A 89 3.57 -3.70 27.17
N THR A 90 4.54 -4.48 27.63
CA THR A 90 5.62 -4.98 26.77
C THR A 90 5.13 -6.20 26.00
N LEU A 91 5.22 -6.13 24.67
CA LEU A 91 4.81 -7.23 23.80
C LEU A 91 5.93 -8.28 23.68
N ALA A 92 5.53 -9.55 23.60
CA ALA A 92 6.44 -10.64 23.25
C ALA A 92 7.04 -10.45 21.84
N PRO A 93 8.16 -11.12 21.52
CA PRO A 93 8.72 -11.12 20.18
C PRO A 93 7.70 -11.59 19.14
N HIS A 94 7.52 -10.84 18.07
CA HIS A 94 6.47 -11.07 17.08
C HIS A 94 6.86 -10.60 15.68
N LEU A 95 6.08 -11.01 14.68
CA LEU A 95 6.08 -10.38 13.38
C LEU A 95 4.97 -9.34 13.32
N TYR A 96 5.29 -8.16 12.80
CA TYR A 96 4.40 -7.02 12.73
C TYR A 96 4.27 -6.56 11.29
N GLY A 97 3.10 -6.09 10.90
CA GLY A 97 2.96 -5.33 9.67
C GLY A 97 1.70 -4.51 9.62
N VAL A 98 1.71 -3.60 8.65
CA VAL A 98 0.65 -2.64 8.39
C VAL A 98 0.53 -2.53 6.88
N SER A 99 -0.70 -2.62 6.39
CA SER A 99 -0.98 -2.45 4.97
C SER A 99 -2.23 -1.59 4.83
N HIS A 100 -2.13 -0.50 4.06
CA HIS A 100 -3.27 0.33 3.72
C HIS A 100 -4.04 -0.29 2.55
N TYR A 101 -5.36 -0.43 2.68
CA TYR A 101 -6.22 -0.95 1.62
C TYR A 101 -6.88 0.16 0.80
N GLY A 102 -6.92 1.40 1.33
CA GLY A 102 -7.52 2.56 0.68
C GLY A 102 -8.99 2.30 0.32
N ASP A 103 -9.38 2.57 -0.93
CA ASP A 103 -10.78 2.41 -1.37
C ASP A 103 -11.17 0.97 -1.78
N ASN A 104 -10.26 -0.01 -1.65
CA ASN A 104 -10.50 -1.39 -2.09
C ASN A 104 -10.65 -2.36 -0.91
N ILE A 105 -11.87 -2.50 -0.39
CA ILE A 105 -12.19 -3.42 0.72
C ILE A 105 -11.81 -4.90 0.44
N GLU A 106 -11.66 -5.29 -0.83
CA GLU A 106 -11.22 -6.65 -1.18
C GLU A 106 -9.78 -6.93 -0.72
N ASP A 107 -8.92 -5.92 -0.64
CA ASP A 107 -7.56 -6.06 -0.09
C ASP A 107 -7.61 -6.38 1.41
N GLU A 108 -8.50 -5.72 2.16
CA GLU A 108 -8.73 -6.01 3.59
C GLU A 108 -9.13 -7.48 3.79
N TRP A 109 -10.16 -7.95 3.09
CA TRP A 109 -10.63 -9.33 3.23
C TRP A 109 -9.60 -10.36 2.75
N PHE A 110 -8.78 -10.02 1.76
CA PHE A 110 -7.70 -10.90 1.32
C PHE A 110 -6.59 -11.00 2.38
N MET A 111 -6.25 -9.90 3.07
CA MET A 111 -5.32 -9.95 4.21
C MET A 111 -5.88 -10.80 5.36
N VAL A 112 -7.18 -10.67 5.67
CA VAL A 112 -7.83 -11.51 6.69
C VAL A 112 -7.78 -12.99 6.31
N TYR A 113 -7.96 -13.33 5.03
CA TYR A 113 -7.79 -14.69 4.51
C TYR A 113 -6.36 -15.22 4.71
N LEU A 114 -5.34 -14.40 4.45
CA LEU A 114 -3.93 -14.79 4.67
C LEU A 114 -3.63 -15.09 6.14
N CYS A 115 -4.40 -14.53 7.08
CA CYS A 115 -4.29 -14.76 8.52
C CYS A 115 -5.21 -15.89 9.05
N ASP A 116 -5.64 -16.82 8.19
CA ASP A 116 -6.48 -18.00 8.51
C ASP A 116 -7.92 -17.69 8.95
N GLY A 117 -8.22 -16.45 9.36
CA GLY A 117 -9.59 -15.96 9.49
C GLY A 117 -10.39 -16.63 10.62
N ASN A 118 -9.77 -16.95 11.75
CA ASN A 118 -10.46 -17.39 12.96
C ASN A 118 -10.61 -16.24 13.95
N ILE A 119 -11.80 -16.12 14.58
CA ILE A 119 -12.05 -15.12 15.63
C ILE A 119 -12.08 -15.79 16.99
N HIS A 120 -11.23 -15.33 17.91
CA HIS A 120 -11.39 -15.66 19.32
C HIS A 120 -12.16 -14.54 20.04
N LEU A 121 -12.80 -14.87 21.16
CA LEU A 121 -13.41 -13.97 22.13
C LEU A 121 -12.98 -14.47 23.52
N ILE A 122 -12.23 -13.66 24.26
CA ILE A 122 -11.75 -14.04 25.59
C ILE A 122 -12.80 -13.59 26.61
N PRO A 123 -13.38 -14.49 27.40
CA PRO A 123 -14.28 -14.11 28.48
C PRO A 123 -13.51 -13.32 29.54
N LEU A 124 -14.05 -12.17 29.94
CA LEU A 124 -13.59 -11.41 31.09
C LEU A 124 -14.35 -11.87 32.33
N ASP A 125 -13.66 -11.96 33.47
CA ASP A 125 -14.31 -12.30 34.73
C ASP A 125 -15.26 -11.17 35.14
N ALA A 126 -16.57 -11.46 35.12
CA ALA A 126 -17.66 -10.50 35.30
C ALA A 126 -17.72 -9.82 36.69
N LEU A 127 -16.75 -10.07 37.56
CA LEU A 127 -16.68 -9.50 38.92
C LEU A 127 -16.02 -8.12 38.96
N GLU A 128 -15.38 -7.70 37.87
CA GLU A 128 -14.73 -6.39 37.76
C GLU A 128 -15.23 -5.67 36.49
N GLU A 129 -16.15 -4.69 36.68
CA GLU A 129 -16.80 -3.92 35.61
C GLU A 129 -15.82 -3.13 34.70
N ASP A 130 -14.54 -3.00 35.10
CA ASP A 130 -13.47 -2.31 34.36
C ASP A 130 -12.22 -3.20 34.14
N SER A 131 -12.37 -4.53 34.19
CA SER A 131 -11.22 -5.44 33.98
C SER A 131 -10.72 -5.37 32.52
N THR A 132 -9.53 -4.79 32.34
CA THR A 132 -8.79 -4.87 31.07
C THR A 132 -7.81 -6.03 31.13
N ILE A 133 -7.84 -6.89 30.11
CA ILE A 133 -6.87 -7.98 29.96
C ILE A 133 -5.70 -7.53 29.09
N GLY A 134 -4.47 -7.82 29.51
CA GLY A 134 -3.28 -7.57 28.71
C GLY A 134 -3.21 -8.48 27.48
N VAL A 135 -2.52 -8.04 26.43
CA VAL A 135 -2.21 -8.83 25.23
C VAL A 135 -1.49 -10.12 25.59
N MET A 136 -0.51 -10.08 26.49
CA MET A 136 0.27 -11.26 26.88
C MET A 136 -0.57 -12.30 27.62
N GLU A 137 -1.43 -11.85 28.53
CA GLU A 137 -2.39 -12.72 29.21
C GLU A 137 -3.41 -13.29 28.22
N SER A 138 -3.90 -12.45 27.31
CA SER A 138 -4.84 -12.85 26.25
C SER A 138 -4.28 -13.94 25.34
N LEU A 139 -3.03 -13.78 24.90
CA LEU A 139 -2.32 -14.76 24.08
C LEU A 139 -2.14 -16.09 24.83
N SER A 140 -1.88 -16.03 26.14
CA SER A 140 -1.71 -17.23 26.97
C SER A 140 -3.04 -17.99 27.08
N LYS A 141 -4.15 -17.30 27.35
CA LYS A 141 -5.50 -17.90 27.36
C LYS A 141 -5.89 -18.51 26.02
N ILE A 142 -5.62 -17.84 24.89
CA ILE A 142 -5.91 -18.38 23.56
C ILE A 142 -5.10 -19.67 23.29
N ARG A 143 -3.83 -19.72 23.71
CA ARG A 143 -2.95 -20.88 23.50
C ARG A 143 -3.32 -22.06 24.41
N GLU A 144 -3.67 -21.79 25.66
CA GLU A 144 -4.05 -22.81 26.64
C GLU A 144 -5.46 -23.37 26.39
N GLN A 145 -6.39 -22.51 25.99
CA GLN A 145 -7.81 -22.83 25.81
C GLN A 145 -8.33 -22.36 24.43
N PRO A 146 -7.81 -22.92 23.32
CA PRO A 146 -8.17 -22.47 21.98
C PRO A 146 -9.63 -22.73 21.62
N LEU A 147 -10.25 -23.79 22.19
CA LEU A 147 -11.64 -24.13 21.93
C LEU A 147 -12.63 -23.26 22.72
N GLU A 148 -12.29 -22.88 23.95
CA GLU A 148 -13.17 -22.06 24.80
C GLU A 148 -13.13 -20.58 24.39
N THR A 149 -11.96 -20.12 23.95
CA THR A 149 -11.80 -18.77 23.42
C THR A 149 -12.32 -18.64 21.99
N LEU A 150 -12.68 -19.74 21.30
CA LEU A 150 -13.20 -19.67 19.94
C LEU A 150 -14.59 -19.02 19.94
N ALA A 151 -14.81 -18.01 19.09
CA ALA A 151 -16.12 -17.39 18.97
C ALA A 151 -17.20 -18.41 18.54
N SER A 152 -18.47 -18.09 18.83
CA SER A 152 -19.60 -18.95 18.50
C SER A 152 -19.63 -19.34 17.02
N ALA A 153 -20.25 -20.49 16.72
CA ALA A 153 -20.36 -20.99 15.36
C ALA A 153 -20.97 -19.96 14.41
N ASP A 154 -21.95 -19.17 14.85
CA ASP A 154 -22.58 -18.13 14.04
C ASP A 154 -21.61 -17.01 13.65
N VAL A 155 -20.76 -16.57 14.58
CA VAL A 155 -19.71 -15.56 14.33
C VAL A 155 -18.65 -16.12 13.38
N GLN A 156 -18.18 -17.35 13.63
CA GLN A 156 -17.21 -18.00 12.73
C GLN A 156 -17.77 -18.20 11.34
N ASN A 157 -19.03 -18.65 11.23
CA ASN A 157 -19.68 -18.89 9.96
C ASN A 157 -19.89 -17.58 9.19
N SER A 158 -20.18 -16.48 9.88
CA SER A 158 -20.26 -15.15 9.26
C SER A 158 -18.94 -14.76 8.61
N LEU A 159 -17.81 -15.02 9.29
CA LEU A 159 -16.48 -14.76 8.73
C LEU A 159 -16.14 -15.73 7.60
N LYS A 160 -16.34 -17.04 7.80
CA LYS A 160 -16.13 -18.07 6.76
C LYS A 160 -16.94 -17.80 5.49
N ASN A 161 -18.16 -17.30 5.62
CA ASN A 161 -19.00 -16.91 4.49
C ASN A 161 -18.41 -15.72 3.72
N LYS A 162 -17.82 -14.75 4.41
CA LYS A 162 -17.11 -13.62 3.76
C LYS A 162 -15.82 -14.06 3.08
N LEU A 163 -15.06 -14.96 3.72
CA LEU A 163 -13.80 -15.50 3.20
C LEU A 163 -13.99 -16.60 2.14
N LYS A 164 -15.23 -17.05 1.94
CA LYS A 164 -15.55 -18.10 0.98
C LYS A 164 -15.11 -17.71 -0.43
N GLY A 165 -14.28 -18.55 -1.04
CA GLY A 165 -13.82 -18.40 -2.41
C GLY A 165 -12.50 -17.67 -2.57
N TYR A 166 -11.90 -17.10 -1.51
CA TYR A 166 -10.50 -16.69 -1.58
C TYR A 166 -9.58 -17.93 -1.70
N PRO A 167 -8.46 -17.82 -2.44
CA PRO A 167 -7.96 -16.63 -3.11
C PRO A 167 -8.62 -16.34 -4.47
N GLU A 168 -9.29 -17.31 -5.11
CA GLU A 168 -9.76 -17.23 -6.50
C GLU A 168 -10.76 -16.08 -6.75
N LYS A 169 -11.63 -15.79 -5.79
CA LYS A 169 -12.58 -14.67 -5.80
C LYS A 169 -11.90 -13.31 -6.06
N SER A 170 -10.63 -13.14 -5.69
CA SER A 170 -9.89 -11.90 -5.95
C SER A 170 -9.85 -11.54 -7.45
N LYS A 171 -9.86 -12.55 -8.33
CA LYS A 171 -9.86 -12.37 -9.79
C LYS A 171 -11.16 -11.75 -10.30
N ASP A 172 -12.27 -11.96 -9.60
CA ASP A 172 -13.55 -11.36 -9.95
C ASP A 172 -13.54 -9.84 -9.75
N ASN A 173 -12.64 -9.31 -8.92
CA ASN A 173 -12.45 -7.87 -8.74
C ASN A 173 -11.57 -7.24 -9.83
N LEU A 174 -11.10 -8.01 -10.81
CA LEU A 174 -10.26 -7.50 -11.89
C LEU A 174 -11.10 -7.04 -13.09
N HIS A 175 -10.65 -5.97 -13.73
CA HIS A 175 -11.19 -5.44 -14.97
C HIS A 175 -10.06 -5.30 -16.00
N ARG A 176 -10.27 -5.84 -17.20
CA ARG A 176 -9.30 -5.76 -18.29
C ARG A 176 -9.82 -4.85 -19.40
N SER A 177 -9.01 -3.87 -19.80
CA SER A 177 -9.35 -2.94 -20.87
C SER A 177 -8.17 -2.73 -21.81
N ALA A 178 -8.47 -2.62 -23.11
CA ALA A 178 -7.50 -2.19 -24.12
C ALA A 178 -7.39 -0.66 -24.09
N ILE A 179 -6.18 -0.14 -23.89
CA ILE A 179 -5.89 1.30 -23.82
C ILE A 179 -4.69 1.66 -24.70
N TYR A 180 -4.63 2.90 -25.16
CA TYR A 180 -3.48 3.40 -25.91
C TYR A 180 -2.49 4.08 -24.98
N VAL A 181 -1.32 3.50 -24.75
CA VAL A 181 -0.27 4.07 -23.90
C VAL A 181 1.05 4.17 -24.65
N PRO A 182 1.96 5.10 -24.27
CA PRO A 182 3.33 5.12 -24.77
C PRO A 182 4.02 3.76 -24.61
N MET A 183 4.86 3.40 -25.59
CA MET A 183 5.55 2.10 -25.64
C MET A 183 6.31 1.77 -24.35
N GLY A 184 6.98 2.75 -23.73
CA GLY A 184 7.67 2.56 -22.45
C GLY A 184 6.74 2.05 -21.34
N ILE A 185 5.55 2.65 -21.21
CA ILE A 185 4.54 2.22 -20.23
C ILE A 185 4.01 0.82 -20.56
N ALA A 186 3.79 0.52 -21.84
CA ALA A 186 3.34 -0.81 -22.25
C ALA A 186 4.34 -1.90 -21.83
N MET A 187 5.65 -1.63 -21.95
CA MET A 187 6.71 -2.55 -21.53
C MET A 187 6.80 -2.64 -20.01
N ILE A 188 6.73 -1.52 -19.29
CA ILE A 188 6.74 -1.49 -17.82
C ILE A 188 5.59 -2.31 -17.25
N LEU A 189 4.37 -2.12 -17.76
CA LEU A 189 3.18 -2.86 -17.29
C LEU A 189 3.20 -4.34 -17.69
N LYS A 190 3.97 -4.71 -18.72
CA LYS A 190 4.17 -6.11 -19.09
C LYS A 190 5.11 -6.82 -18.09
N GLU A 191 6.18 -6.15 -17.66
CA GLU A 191 7.13 -6.68 -16.68
C GLU A 191 6.59 -6.61 -15.25
N LYS A 192 5.96 -5.50 -14.87
CA LYS A 192 5.40 -5.24 -13.53
C LYS A 192 3.99 -4.66 -13.60
N PRO A 193 2.96 -5.52 -13.71
CA PRO A 193 1.56 -5.09 -13.74
C PRO A 193 1.11 -4.30 -12.52
N ASN A 194 1.69 -4.56 -11.33
CA ASN A 194 1.32 -3.91 -10.07
C ASN A 194 1.54 -2.39 -10.06
N LEU A 195 2.39 -1.87 -10.95
CA LEU A 195 2.63 -0.42 -11.08
C LEU A 195 1.43 0.35 -11.64
N ILE A 196 0.39 -0.34 -12.12
CA ILE A 196 -0.84 0.33 -12.57
C ILE A 196 -1.60 1.01 -11.42
N ALA A 197 -1.59 0.40 -10.24
CA ALA A 197 -2.31 0.90 -9.07
C ALA A 197 -1.76 2.25 -8.57
N PRO A 198 -0.44 2.40 -8.27
CA PRO A 198 0.11 3.69 -7.88
C PRO A 198 0.01 4.72 -9.01
N ALA A 199 0.08 4.33 -10.29
CA ALA A 199 -0.08 5.27 -11.40
C ALA A 199 -1.51 5.85 -11.45
N VAL A 200 -2.53 5.00 -11.31
CA VAL A 200 -3.93 5.44 -11.24
C VAL A 200 -4.16 6.35 -10.04
N GLN A 201 -3.64 5.98 -8.85
CA GLN A 201 -3.77 6.78 -7.64
C GLN A 201 -3.09 8.15 -7.80
N ALA A 202 -1.85 8.20 -8.30
CA ALA A 202 -1.15 9.44 -8.58
C ALA A 202 -1.93 10.35 -9.53
N PHE A 203 -2.54 9.77 -10.57
CA PHE A 203 -3.39 10.52 -11.48
C PHE A 203 -4.68 11.03 -10.81
N CYS A 204 -5.39 10.18 -10.07
CA CYS A 204 -6.68 10.56 -9.48
C CYS A 204 -6.53 11.58 -8.34
N ASN A 205 -5.42 11.53 -7.61
CA ASN A 205 -5.11 12.41 -6.48
C ASN A 205 -4.20 13.59 -6.86
N ARG A 206 -4.05 13.84 -8.18
CA ARG A 206 -3.18 14.88 -8.74
C ARG A 206 -3.55 16.29 -8.30
N ASP A 207 -2.55 17.15 -8.15
CA ASP A 207 -2.70 18.55 -7.82
C ASP A 207 -2.28 19.53 -8.95
N SER A 208 -2.12 20.80 -8.61
CA SER A 208 -1.70 21.83 -9.58
C SER A 208 -0.26 21.68 -10.09
N VAL A 209 0.64 21.07 -9.31
CA VAL A 209 2.03 20.79 -9.68
C VAL A 209 2.07 19.57 -10.59
N ASP A 210 1.34 18.52 -10.23
CA ASP A 210 1.18 17.29 -11.02
C ASP A 210 0.63 17.59 -12.42
N MET A 211 -0.31 18.55 -12.50
CA MET A 211 -0.84 19.02 -13.78
C MET A 211 0.21 19.67 -14.68
N LYS A 212 1.29 20.24 -14.13
CA LYS A 212 2.43 20.74 -14.94
C LYS A 212 3.21 19.57 -15.53
N ALA A 213 3.44 18.51 -14.77
CA ALA A 213 4.07 17.28 -15.27
C ALA A 213 3.22 16.64 -16.38
N CYS A 214 1.91 16.53 -16.17
CA CYS A 214 0.97 16.01 -17.17
C CYS A 214 0.92 16.83 -18.47
N ARG A 215 1.21 18.14 -18.41
CA ARG A 215 1.30 19.00 -19.60
C ARG A 215 2.64 18.88 -20.31
N ALA A 216 3.70 18.58 -19.57
CA ALA A 216 5.04 18.42 -20.11
C ALA A 216 5.22 17.06 -20.78
N MET A 217 4.67 15.98 -20.20
CA MET A 217 4.84 14.58 -20.67
C MET A 217 6.30 14.28 -21.06
N LYS A 218 7.23 14.65 -20.18
CA LYS A 218 8.67 14.62 -20.46
C LYS A 218 9.19 13.18 -20.57
N TYR A 219 8.69 12.29 -19.72
CA TYR A 219 9.18 10.91 -19.64
C TYR A 219 8.40 9.97 -20.55
N PHE A 220 7.09 10.19 -20.67
CA PHE A 220 6.21 9.34 -21.48
C PHE A 220 5.44 10.13 -22.55
N PRO A 221 6.13 10.64 -23.58
CA PRO A 221 5.50 11.48 -24.58
C PRO A 221 4.59 10.65 -25.53
N PRO A 222 3.59 11.28 -26.17
CA PRO A 222 2.50 10.57 -26.88
C PRO A 222 2.82 9.99 -28.26
N GLU A 223 4.02 10.18 -28.81
CA GLU A 223 4.30 9.90 -30.22
C GLU A 223 4.19 8.40 -30.52
N ASN A 224 4.71 7.55 -29.62
CA ASN A 224 4.80 6.11 -29.82
C ASN A 224 3.76 5.35 -28.99
N ARG A 225 2.47 5.68 -29.18
CA ARG A 225 1.37 4.97 -28.50
C ARG A 225 1.07 3.63 -29.15
N VAL A 226 0.95 2.60 -28.33
CA VAL A 226 0.55 1.25 -28.72
C VAL A 226 -0.72 0.85 -27.96
N MET A 227 -1.55 0.02 -28.60
CA MET A 227 -2.73 -0.54 -27.95
C MET A 227 -2.30 -1.72 -27.09
N THR A 228 -2.53 -1.62 -25.78
CA THR A 228 -2.13 -2.62 -24.79
C THR A 228 -3.33 -3.00 -23.92
N SER A 229 -3.49 -4.29 -23.66
CA SER A 229 -4.48 -4.80 -22.72
C SER A 229 -3.93 -4.69 -21.30
N VAL A 230 -4.51 -3.81 -20.48
CA VAL A 230 -4.11 -3.60 -19.08
C VAL A 230 -5.18 -4.13 -18.15
N THR A 231 -4.76 -4.74 -17.05
CA THR A 231 -5.65 -5.24 -15.99
C THR A 231 -5.61 -4.28 -14.81
N PHE A 232 -6.77 -3.93 -14.29
CA PHE A 232 -7.00 -3.05 -13.15
C PHE A 232 -7.83 -3.79 -12.11
N THR A 233 -7.88 -3.31 -10.88
CA THR A 233 -9.05 -3.62 -10.03
C THR A 233 -10.26 -2.82 -10.54
N LYS A 234 -11.47 -3.30 -10.28
CA LYS A 234 -12.70 -2.58 -10.64
C LYS A 234 -12.73 -1.18 -10.02
N CYS A 235 -12.22 -1.05 -8.80
CA CYS A 235 -12.04 0.24 -8.13
C CYS A 235 -11.12 1.18 -8.94
N LEU A 236 -9.90 0.76 -9.28
CA LEU A 236 -8.96 1.58 -10.07
C LEU A 236 -9.53 1.98 -11.43
N TYR A 237 -10.23 1.06 -12.10
CA TYR A 237 -10.91 1.35 -13.36
C TYR A 237 -12.01 2.41 -13.19
N ALA A 238 -12.85 2.27 -12.16
CA ALA A 238 -13.90 3.24 -11.85
C ALA A 238 -13.31 4.62 -11.53
N MET A 239 -12.26 4.69 -10.70
CA MET A 239 -11.56 5.94 -10.39
C MET A 239 -11.09 6.66 -11.66
N LEU A 240 -10.46 5.94 -12.59
CA LEU A 240 -10.04 6.52 -13.87
C LEU A 240 -11.24 7.01 -14.69
N MET A 241 -12.32 6.23 -14.77
CA MET A 241 -13.50 6.58 -15.55
C MET A 241 -14.18 7.85 -15.02
N HIS A 242 -14.28 8.00 -13.70
CA HIS A 242 -14.91 9.16 -13.06
C HIS A 242 -14.02 10.41 -13.02
N SER A 243 -12.70 10.26 -13.14
CA SER A 243 -11.79 11.41 -13.20
C SER A 243 -11.86 12.11 -14.56
N ASN A 244 -12.51 13.27 -14.61
CA ASN A 244 -12.60 14.09 -15.82
C ASN A 244 -11.23 14.70 -16.16
N TYR A 245 -10.77 14.49 -17.39
CA TYR A 245 -9.49 15.01 -17.86
C TYR A 245 -9.46 15.15 -19.37
N LEU A 246 -9.02 16.32 -19.83
CA LEU A 246 -8.74 16.60 -21.22
C LEU A 246 -7.28 17.05 -21.32
N PRO A 247 -6.44 16.35 -22.11
CA PRO A 247 -5.05 16.73 -22.28
C PRO A 247 -4.94 18.07 -23.00
N ASP A 248 -3.88 18.81 -22.69
CA ASP A 248 -3.55 20.03 -23.42
C ASP A 248 -3.22 19.68 -24.87
N ARG A 249 -3.77 20.42 -25.83
CA ARG A 249 -3.52 20.24 -27.27
C ARG A 249 -2.02 20.25 -27.60
N ARG A 250 -1.22 21.00 -26.84
CA ARG A 250 0.23 21.13 -27.03
C ARG A 250 1.00 19.86 -26.65
N THR A 251 0.41 18.98 -25.84
CA THR A 251 1.07 17.73 -25.42
C THR A 251 1.20 16.72 -26.56
N GLY A 252 0.39 16.82 -27.62
CA GLY A 252 0.31 15.81 -28.68
C GLY A 252 -0.67 14.65 -28.38
N TRP A 253 -1.41 14.72 -27.27
CA TRP A 253 -2.52 13.81 -26.99
C TRP A 253 -3.81 14.23 -27.67
N ASN A 254 -4.00 13.79 -28.92
CA ASN A 254 -5.22 14.01 -29.67
C ASN A 254 -6.23 12.91 -29.35
N LEU A 255 -7.26 13.24 -28.55
CA LEU A 255 -8.37 12.32 -28.29
C LEU A 255 -9.33 12.31 -29.49
N PRO A 256 -9.84 11.14 -29.91
CA PRO A 256 -10.89 11.08 -30.92
C PRO A 256 -12.19 11.71 -30.39
N PRO A 257 -13.21 11.92 -31.24
CA PRO A 257 -14.51 12.38 -30.78
C PRO A 257 -15.15 11.42 -29.75
N PRO A 258 -15.90 11.92 -28.74
CA PRO A 258 -16.52 11.09 -27.69
C PRO A 258 -17.46 9.99 -28.20
N ASN A 259 -18.04 10.17 -29.38
CA ASN A 259 -19.00 9.24 -29.98
C ASN A 259 -18.33 8.01 -30.64
N THR A 260 -16.99 7.99 -30.70
CA THR A 260 -16.24 6.89 -31.32
C THR A 260 -15.95 5.80 -30.30
N SER A 261 -16.00 4.54 -30.70
CA SER A 261 -15.67 3.38 -29.85
C SER A 261 -14.26 3.44 -29.24
N GLN A 262 -13.32 4.08 -29.93
CA GLN A 262 -11.93 4.23 -29.50
C GLN A 262 -11.72 5.33 -28.44
N TYR A 263 -12.71 6.20 -28.20
CA TYR A 263 -12.57 7.31 -27.25
C TYR A 263 -12.18 6.85 -25.85
N LYS A 264 -12.85 5.80 -25.35
CA LYS A 264 -12.57 5.24 -24.02
C LYS A 264 -11.13 4.75 -23.92
N ALA A 265 -10.63 4.05 -24.93
CA ALA A 265 -9.27 3.50 -24.95
C ALA A 265 -8.19 4.61 -24.93
N HIS A 266 -8.39 5.70 -25.67
CA HIS A 266 -7.47 6.85 -25.67
C HIS A 266 -7.59 7.69 -24.39
N SER A 267 -8.82 7.90 -23.90
CA SER A 267 -9.08 8.65 -22.67
C SER A 267 -8.47 7.96 -21.46
N LEU A 268 -8.64 6.65 -21.30
CA LEU A 268 -7.98 5.90 -20.23
C LEU A 268 -6.47 5.89 -20.40
N GLY A 269 -6.00 5.72 -21.64
CA GLY A 269 -4.59 5.72 -21.98
C GLY A 269 -3.84 6.98 -21.54
N VAL A 270 -4.41 8.17 -21.80
CA VAL A 270 -3.78 9.43 -21.37
C VAL A 270 -3.74 9.57 -19.86
N LYS A 271 -4.80 9.15 -19.16
CA LYS A 271 -4.88 9.22 -17.70
C LYS A 271 -3.82 8.32 -17.06
N VAL A 272 -3.69 7.09 -17.54
CA VAL A 272 -2.62 6.17 -17.10
C VAL A 272 -1.24 6.75 -17.39
N ALA A 273 -1.02 7.30 -18.59
CA ALA A 273 0.26 7.90 -18.95
C ALA A 273 0.63 9.10 -18.06
N CYS A 274 -0.32 9.98 -17.77
CA CYS A 274 -0.15 11.06 -16.82
C CYS A 274 0.17 10.55 -15.41
N GLY A 275 -0.46 9.45 -14.96
CA GLY A 275 -0.14 8.82 -13.68
C GLY A 275 1.31 8.39 -13.55
N PHE A 276 1.82 7.68 -14.56
CA PHE A 276 3.24 7.30 -14.64
C PHE A 276 4.18 8.52 -14.72
N GLU A 277 3.80 9.55 -15.47
CA GLU A 277 4.54 10.81 -15.57
C GLU A 277 4.66 11.51 -14.20
N ILE A 278 3.57 11.55 -13.42
CA ILE A 278 3.55 12.11 -12.06
C ILE A 278 4.50 11.33 -11.16
N LEU A 279 4.43 9.99 -11.15
CA LEU A 279 5.28 9.15 -10.30
C LEU A 279 6.77 9.40 -10.55
N ILE A 280 7.21 9.44 -11.81
CA ILE A 280 8.62 9.75 -12.13
C ILE A 280 8.97 11.20 -11.75
N SER A 281 8.05 12.14 -11.92
CA SER A 281 8.31 13.54 -11.56
C SER A 281 8.59 13.70 -10.06
N HIS A 282 7.96 12.88 -9.22
CA HIS A 282 8.18 12.79 -7.76
C HIS A 282 9.43 12.00 -7.36
N ALA A 283 9.97 11.16 -8.24
CA ALA A 283 11.17 10.38 -7.97
C ALA A 283 12.43 11.23 -7.79
N LYS A 284 12.40 12.50 -8.24
CA LYS A 284 13.53 13.40 -8.02
C LYS A 284 13.56 13.77 -6.54
N PRO A 285 14.66 13.48 -5.81
CA PRO A 285 14.82 14.04 -4.49
C PRO A 285 14.79 15.57 -4.65
N SER A 286 13.83 16.23 -3.99
CA SER A 286 14.05 17.65 -3.71
C SER A 286 15.32 17.70 -2.88
N ALA A 287 16.31 18.49 -3.31
CA ALA A 287 17.53 18.69 -2.52
C ALA A 287 17.21 19.38 -1.18
N ASP A 288 15.98 19.87 -1.00
CA ASP A 288 15.48 20.58 0.16
C ASP A 288 14.16 19.95 0.66
N ILE A 289 14.16 19.48 1.91
CA ILE A 289 12.98 18.96 2.62
C ILE A 289 11.92 20.05 2.77
N GLU A 290 12.33 21.31 2.87
CA GLU A 290 11.41 22.45 3.00
C GLU A 290 10.67 22.75 1.69
N THR A 291 11.00 22.06 0.59
CA THR A 291 10.22 22.09 -0.65
C THR A 291 9.43 20.80 -0.88
N ASP A 292 9.60 19.79 -0.02
CA ASP A 292 8.89 18.51 -0.11
C ASP A 292 7.43 18.68 0.33
N ARG A 293 6.49 18.52 -0.60
CA ARG A 293 5.04 18.64 -0.35
C ARG A 293 4.57 17.67 0.73
N SER A 294 5.16 16.48 0.72
CA SER A 294 4.86 15.41 1.66
C SER A 294 5.26 15.75 3.09
N TRP A 295 6.38 16.46 3.24
CA TRP A 295 6.78 17.05 4.52
C TRP A 295 5.76 18.08 5.00
N HIS A 296 5.23 18.94 4.13
CA HIS A 296 4.22 19.93 4.53
C HIS A 296 2.90 19.29 4.94
N SER A 297 2.45 18.25 4.23
CA SER A 297 1.22 17.52 4.60
C SER A 297 1.40 16.82 5.95
N TYR A 298 2.53 16.15 6.14
CA TYR A 298 2.90 15.52 7.41
C TYR A 298 2.96 16.55 8.55
N LEU A 299 3.63 17.69 8.32
CA LEU A 299 3.75 18.78 9.29
C LEU A 299 2.38 19.36 9.67
N LYS A 300 1.49 19.55 8.69
CA LYS A 300 0.12 20.02 8.93
C LYS A 300 -0.66 19.03 9.78
N THR A 301 -0.59 17.74 9.49
CA THR A 301 -1.25 16.72 10.31
C THR A 301 -0.70 16.69 11.74
N LEU A 302 0.62 16.87 11.92
CA LEU A 302 1.22 16.99 13.25
C LEU A 302 0.71 18.23 14.00
N GLN A 303 0.54 19.36 13.31
CA GLN A 303 -0.06 20.57 13.89
C GLN A 303 -1.51 20.34 14.31
N ASP A 304 -2.32 19.76 13.43
CA ASP A 304 -3.73 19.46 13.68
C ASP A 304 -3.90 18.47 14.85
N LYS A 305 -2.96 17.52 15.01
CA LYS A 305 -2.91 16.56 16.13
C LYS A 305 -2.25 17.11 17.40
N GLY A 306 -1.90 18.40 17.42
CA GLY A 306 -1.38 19.07 18.61
C GLY A 306 0.04 18.65 19.02
N TYR A 307 0.84 18.07 18.12
CA TYR A 307 2.22 17.62 18.40
C TYR A 307 3.09 18.75 18.97
N PHE A 308 2.91 19.97 18.46
CA PHE A 308 3.67 21.15 18.87
C PHE A 308 3.15 21.80 20.17
N LYS A 309 2.13 21.23 20.83
CA LYS A 309 1.62 21.67 22.14
C LYS A 309 1.26 23.17 22.23
N GLY A 310 0.87 23.79 21.12
CA GLY A 310 0.59 25.23 21.04
C GLY A 310 1.82 26.14 21.25
N LEU A 311 3.04 25.59 21.15
CA LEU A 311 4.27 26.38 21.22
C LEU A 311 4.35 27.36 20.06
N LEU A 312 4.89 28.55 20.32
CA LEU A 312 5.11 29.56 19.30
C LEU A 312 6.07 29.05 18.21
N GLU A 313 5.68 29.25 16.95
CA GLU A 313 6.52 28.98 15.80
C GLU A 313 7.89 29.67 15.97
N HIS A 314 8.96 28.93 15.66
CA HIS A 314 10.35 29.35 15.82
C HIS A 314 10.90 29.47 17.26
N SER A 315 10.11 29.14 18.29
CA SER A 315 10.67 28.97 19.65
C SER A 315 11.69 27.83 19.70
N ILE A 316 12.61 27.86 20.68
CA ILE A 316 13.64 26.81 20.84
C ILE A 316 12.99 25.43 20.96
N ASP A 317 11.93 25.32 21.77
CA ASP A 317 11.22 24.07 21.98
C ASP A 317 10.42 23.62 20.75
N TYR A 318 9.81 24.56 20.02
CA TYR A 318 9.17 24.27 18.73
C TYR A 318 10.19 23.73 17.71
N ASN A 319 11.35 24.37 17.60
CA ASN A 319 12.41 23.95 16.68
C ASN A 319 12.99 22.58 17.06
N ASN A 320 13.10 22.27 18.36
CA ASN A 320 13.50 20.95 18.84
C ASN A 320 12.49 19.86 18.42
N LEU A 321 11.18 20.12 18.58
CA LEU A 321 10.13 19.20 18.14
C LEU A 321 10.07 19.07 16.61
N LEU A 322 10.26 20.18 15.90
CA LEU A 322 10.31 20.23 14.44
C LEU A 322 11.48 19.40 13.91
N ASN A 323 12.67 19.50 14.52
CA ASN A 323 13.84 18.71 14.15
C ASN A 323 13.62 17.22 14.39
N LYS A 324 13.01 16.84 15.52
CA LYS A 324 12.60 15.45 15.77
C LYS A 324 11.60 14.93 14.74
N ALA A 325 10.63 15.77 14.36
CA ALA A 325 9.67 15.42 13.31
C ALA A 325 10.34 15.30 11.93
N LYS A 326 11.29 16.18 11.60
CA LYS A 326 12.10 16.12 10.37
C LYS A 326 12.91 14.83 10.32
N GLU A 327 13.65 14.52 11.39
CA GLU A 327 14.46 13.30 11.50
C GLU A 327 13.59 12.04 11.38
N TYR A 328 12.44 12.02 12.08
CA TYR A 328 11.49 10.91 11.97
C TYR A 328 10.97 10.75 10.54
N TYR A 329 10.55 11.85 9.90
CA TYR A 329 10.06 11.86 8.52
C TYR A 329 11.11 11.38 7.53
N ILE A 330 12.38 11.80 7.67
CA ILE A 330 13.47 11.34 6.80
C ILE A 330 13.69 9.83 6.96
N ASN A 331 13.75 9.36 8.21
CA ASN A 331 14.05 7.95 8.51
C ASN A 331 12.91 6.99 8.15
N HIS A 332 11.67 7.50 8.08
CA HIS A 332 10.48 6.71 7.79
C HIS A 332 9.80 7.10 6.48
N ARG A 333 10.46 7.91 5.64
CA ARG A 333 9.88 8.46 4.40
C ARG A 333 9.35 7.35 3.48
N ASP A 334 10.10 6.27 3.33
CA ASP A 334 9.74 5.14 2.45
C ASP A 334 8.60 4.28 3.03
N SER A 335 8.45 4.28 4.36
CA SER A 335 7.35 3.59 5.08
C SER A 335 6.08 4.45 5.11
N MET A 336 6.23 5.77 5.15
CA MET A 336 5.14 6.75 5.14
C MET A 336 4.66 7.06 3.72
N GLN A 337 5.50 6.84 2.70
CA GLN A 337 5.17 7.12 1.30
C GLN A 337 5.74 6.08 0.34
N CYS A 338 4.84 5.35 -0.32
CA CYS A 338 5.18 4.46 -1.42
C CYS A 338 5.63 5.24 -2.69
N SER A 339 5.22 6.51 -2.87
CA SER A 339 5.31 7.20 -4.16
C SER A 339 6.74 7.52 -4.67
N PRO A 340 7.70 8.00 -3.85
CA PRO A 340 9.05 8.33 -4.34
C PRO A 340 9.86 7.09 -4.74
N ALA A 341 9.78 6.02 -3.95
CA ALA A 341 10.45 4.74 -4.23
C ALA A 341 9.91 4.10 -5.51
N ILE A 342 8.59 4.09 -5.70
CA ILE A 342 7.94 3.59 -6.92
C ILE A 342 8.37 4.43 -8.14
N GLY A 343 8.41 5.75 -8.01
CA GLY A 343 8.87 6.62 -9.09
C GLY A 343 10.31 6.31 -9.53
N GLN A 344 11.20 6.05 -8.56
CA GLN A 344 12.59 5.68 -8.83
C GLN A 344 12.70 4.30 -9.49
N GLU A 345 11.91 3.32 -9.03
CA GLU A 345 11.79 2.00 -9.64
C GLU A 345 11.34 2.10 -11.11
N ILE A 346 10.32 2.91 -11.42
CA ILE A 346 9.84 3.14 -12.78
C ILE A 346 10.95 3.77 -13.65
N LEU A 347 11.70 4.73 -13.10
CA LEU A 347 12.82 5.37 -13.80
C LEU A 347 13.93 4.37 -14.13
N GLU A 348 14.25 3.46 -13.22
CA GLU A 348 15.21 2.38 -13.44
C GLU A 348 14.73 1.39 -14.49
N LEU A 349 13.47 0.96 -14.43
CA LEU A 349 12.87 0.10 -15.45
C LEU A 349 12.89 0.74 -16.83
N THR A 350 12.59 2.04 -16.91
CA THR A 350 12.63 2.78 -18.19
C THR A 350 14.04 2.74 -18.80
N LYS A 351 15.08 3.01 -17.99
CA LYS A 351 16.48 2.94 -18.45
C LYS A 351 16.89 1.53 -18.89
N LEU A 352 16.50 0.50 -18.14
CA LEU A 352 16.81 -0.90 -18.48
C LEU A 352 16.14 -1.32 -19.79
N LEU A 353 14.90 -0.89 -20.01
CA LEU A 353 14.15 -1.21 -21.21
C LEU A 353 14.68 -0.46 -22.44
N ASP A 354 15.09 0.81 -22.29
CA ASP A 354 15.74 1.58 -23.36
C ASP A 354 17.06 0.95 -23.82
N CYS A 355 17.89 0.45 -22.88
CA CYS A 355 19.12 -0.30 -23.21
C CYS A 355 18.82 -1.57 -24.03
N ASN A 356 17.73 -2.27 -23.73
CA ASN A 356 17.33 -3.47 -24.47
C ASN A 356 16.73 -3.16 -25.86
N VAL A 357 16.22 -1.95 -26.10
CA VAL A 357 15.72 -1.51 -27.41
C VAL A 357 16.86 -1.35 -28.41
N ASP A 358 18.04 -0.92 -27.97
CA ASP A 358 19.22 -0.84 -28.86
C ASP A 358 19.78 -2.22 -29.24
N ASP A 359 19.71 -3.22 -28.36
CA ASP A 359 20.05 -4.62 -28.70
C ASP A 359 18.95 -5.30 -29.55
N SER A 360 17.68 -4.96 -29.31
CA SER A 360 16.53 -5.57 -29.99
C SER A 360 16.13 -4.90 -31.31
N LYS A 361 16.74 -3.77 -31.71
CA LYS A 361 16.73 -3.32 -33.11
C LYS A 361 17.26 -4.38 -34.08
N THR A 362 18.02 -5.36 -33.58
CA THR A 362 18.47 -6.55 -34.34
C THR A 362 17.46 -7.72 -34.32
N ARG A 363 16.49 -7.71 -33.39
CA ARG A 363 15.39 -8.68 -33.28
C ARG A 363 14.05 -8.07 -33.70
N ASN A 364 14.09 -7.48 -34.89
CA ASN A 364 12.98 -7.26 -35.82
C ASN A 364 11.62 -7.90 -35.45
N ILE A 365 10.57 -7.06 -35.35
CA ILE A 365 9.49 -6.95 -36.36
C ILE A 365 8.66 -8.23 -36.68
N VAL A 366 8.91 -9.39 -36.04
CA VAL A 366 8.32 -10.68 -36.41
C VAL A 366 7.11 -11.09 -35.55
N CYS A 367 6.93 -10.60 -34.32
CA CYS A 367 5.84 -11.08 -33.45
C CYS A 367 4.44 -10.48 -33.71
N LEU A 368 4.30 -9.49 -34.59
CA LEU A 368 3.01 -8.80 -34.84
C LEU A 368 2.14 -9.45 -35.92
N LYS A 369 2.43 -10.69 -36.36
CA LYS A 369 1.68 -11.37 -37.43
C LYS A 369 1.14 -12.78 -37.12
N MET A 370 1.30 -13.33 -35.91
CA MET A 370 1.03 -14.78 -35.69
C MET A 370 0.17 -15.20 -34.48
N MET A 371 -0.66 -14.32 -33.91
CA MET A 371 -1.70 -14.76 -32.96
C MET A 371 -3.07 -14.12 -33.27
N MET A 372 -3.56 -14.38 -34.48
CA MET A 372 -4.98 -14.59 -34.71
C MET A 372 -5.14 -16.09 -34.95
N ILE A 373 -5.72 -16.79 -33.99
CA ILE A 373 -6.30 -18.12 -34.23
C ILE A 373 -7.80 -17.96 -34.06
N PRO A 374 -8.60 -18.06 -35.12
CA PRO A 374 -10.01 -18.37 -35.04
C PRO A 374 -10.20 -19.89 -34.96
N GLY A 375 -11.12 -20.34 -34.10
CA GLY A 375 -11.46 -21.76 -33.91
C GLY A 375 -11.99 -22.01 -32.51
#